data_AF-A0A534LFP3-F1
#
_entry.id   AF-A0A534LFP3-F1
#
_cell.length_a   1.000
_cell.length_b   1.000
_cell.length_c   1.000
_cell.angle_alpha   90.00
_cell.angle_beta   90.00
_cell.angle_gamma   90.00
#
_symmetry.space_group_name_H-M   'P 1'
#
loop_
_entity.id
_entity.type
_entity.pdbx_description
1 polymer ?
#
loop_
_entity_poly.entity_id
_entity_poly.type
_entity_poly.pdbx_seq_one_letter_code
_entity_poly.pdbx_strand_id
1 'polypeptide(L)'
;MEAFTRRAHERRDAERLRRLPAQFRKRCKTSCREPPGRLDRPVPWSRPPSMYRRRNPRSAWPRGTETLKPRRALGPTEALVVVQITLVGERQAHVGHEFVYRGPQPECKPCKVRSACLNQDLGRRYRITRVRDVSHPCLLNEERARVVEVEPIAPDCSLSARAGIEGAVLVYEKIVCSNGACPNFRLCHPVGVEPGTRIRVLEVGRELDCPLGYSLVSAKVSYGN
;
A
#
# COMPACT_ATOMS: atom_id res chain seq x y z
N MET A 1 -22.12 -11.64 52.97
CA MET A 1 -22.68 -10.33 52.53
C MET A 1 -22.48 -10.13 51.02
N GLU A 2 -22.85 -11.10 50.18
CA GLU A 2 -22.54 -11.08 48.72
C GLU A 2 -23.78 -11.28 47.82
N ALA A 3 -25.00 -11.02 48.33
CA ALA A 3 -26.23 -11.24 47.56
C ALA A 3 -26.95 -9.94 47.12
N PHE A 4 -26.45 -8.75 47.45
CA PHE A 4 -27.21 -7.49 47.26
C PHE A 4 -26.75 -6.58 46.10
N THR A 5 -25.58 -6.81 45.52
CA THR A 5 -24.99 -5.89 44.52
C THR A 5 -25.31 -6.22 43.06
N ARG A 6 -25.79 -7.44 42.73
CA ARG A 6 -26.19 -7.79 41.36
C ARG A 6 -27.53 -7.17 40.91
N ARG A 7 -28.50 -7.02 41.82
CA ARG A 7 -29.84 -6.48 41.48
C ARG A 7 -29.87 -4.97 41.15
N ALA A 8 -28.84 -4.21 41.56
CA ALA A 8 -28.76 -2.79 41.29
C ALA A 8 -28.18 -2.47 39.90
N HIS A 9 -27.32 -3.33 39.37
CA HIS A 9 -26.71 -3.13 38.05
C HIS A 9 -27.69 -3.45 36.92
N GLU A 10 -28.52 -4.49 37.07
CA GLU A 10 -29.52 -4.88 36.07
C GLU A 10 -30.65 -3.83 35.87
N ARG A 11 -30.93 -3.00 36.88
CA ARG A 11 -31.94 -1.93 36.75
C ARG A 11 -31.43 -0.71 35.98
N ARG A 12 -30.12 -0.44 35.98
CA ARG A 12 -29.53 0.69 35.24
C ARG A 12 -29.44 0.44 33.74
N ASP A 13 -29.31 -0.81 33.32
CA ASP A 13 -29.26 -1.19 31.90
C ASP A 13 -30.63 -1.13 31.22
N ALA A 14 -31.72 -1.34 31.97
CA ALA A 14 -33.09 -1.28 31.44
C ALA A 14 -33.56 0.15 31.09
N GLU A 15 -32.98 1.19 31.71
CA GLU A 15 -33.40 2.58 31.53
C GLU A 15 -32.68 3.28 30.37
N ARG A 16 -31.46 2.83 30.02
CA ARG A 16 -30.67 3.43 28.93
C ARG A 16 -31.13 3.02 27.53
N LEU A 17 -31.83 1.89 27.41
CA LEU A 17 -32.41 1.39 26.16
C LEU A 17 -33.70 2.11 25.72
N ARG A 18 -34.26 3.02 26.54
CA ARG A 18 -35.47 3.79 26.22
C ARG A 18 -35.22 5.16 25.56
N ARG A 19 -33.95 5.53 25.30
CA ARG A 19 -33.58 6.83 24.70
C ARG A 19 -32.84 6.71 23.37
N LEU A 20 -33.10 5.66 22.59
CA LEU A 20 -32.59 5.54 21.22
C LEU A 20 -33.70 5.84 20.19
N PRO A 21 -33.41 6.62 19.13
CA PRO A 21 -34.39 6.93 18.08
C PRO A 21 -34.84 5.68 17.29
N ALA A 22 -36.10 5.71 16.82
CA ALA A 22 -36.94 4.58 16.46
C ALA A 22 -36.52 3.69 15.24
N GLN A 23 -35.37 3.92 14.61
CA GLN A 23 -34.95 3.16 13.41
C GLN A 23 -34.23 1.83 13.68
N PHE A 24 -33.79 1.55 14.91
CA PHE A 24 -32.92 0.39 15.19
C PHE A 24 -33.60 -0.76 15.93
N ARG A 25 -34.90 -0.94 15.72
CA ARG A 25 -35.71 -1.95 16.44
C ARG A 25 -36.42 -2.92 15.50
N LYS A 26 -35.72 -3.48 14.51
CA LYS A 26 -36.21 -4.67 13.79
C LYS A 26 -35.14 -5.75 13.74
N ARG A 27 -35.20 -6.50 14.82
CA ARG A 27 -34.69 -7.83 15.12
C ARG A 27 -34.73 -8.76 13.90
N CYS A 28 -33.55 -9.31 13.62
CA CYS A 28 -33.36 -10.57 12.92
C CYS A 28 -33.95 -11.72 13.75
N LYS A 29 -34.37 -12.78 13.05
CA LYS A 29 -34.91 -14.09 13.49
C LYS A 29 -36.41 -14.11 13.77
N THR A 30 -37.20 -14.52 12.76
CA THR A 30 -37.65 -15.90 12.54
C THR A 30 -38.78 -15.92 11.51
N SER A 31 -38.50 -16.30 10.27
CA SER A 31 -39.36 -17.23 9.54
C SER A 31 -38.55 -17.83 8.39
N CYS A 32 -38.26 -19.12 8.54
CA CYS A 32 -38.02 -19.99 7.42
C CYS A 32 -39.30 -19.96 6.57
N ARG A 33 -39.22 -19.42 5.37
CA ARG A 33 -40.12 -19.80 4.27
C ARG A 33 -39.23 -20.03 3.06
N GLU A 34 -39.18 -21.29 2.63
CA GLU A 34 -38.60 -21.68 1.35
C GLU A 34 -39.23 -20.87 0.22
N PRO A 35 -38.43 -20.38 -0.75
CA PRO A 35 -38.99 -19.89 -1.99
C PRO A 35 -39.48 -21.10 -2.81
N PRO A 36 -40.68 -21.02 -3.44
CA PRO A 36 -41.17 -22.09 -4.28
C PRO A 36 -40.27 -22.25 -5.51
N GLY A 37 -40.06 -23.51 -5.90
CA GLY A 37 -39.24 -23.90 -7.03
C GLY A 37 -39.57 -23.12 -8.30
N ARG A 38 -38.51 -22.67 -8.98
CA ARG A 38 -38.58 -22.27 -10.38
C ARG A 38 -37.65 -23.20 -11.15
N LEU A 39 -38.26 -24.27 -11.64
CA LEU A 39 -37.71 -25.17 -12.64
C LEU A 39 -37.36 -24.38 -13.91
N ASP A 40 -36.38 -24.92 -14.63
CA ASP A 40 -36.06 -24.69 -16.04
C ASP A 40 -35.22 -23.46 -16.41
N ARG A 41 -33.91 -23.54 -16.09
CA ARG A 41 -32.86 -23.06 -17.01
C ARG A 41 -31.73 -24.10 -17.07
N PRO A 42 -31.43 -24.69 -18.24
CA PRO A 42 -30.36 -25.67 -18.35
C PRO A 42 -28.98 -25.02 -18.22
N VAL A 43 -28.12 -25.71 -17.47
CA VAL A 43 -26.72 -25.39 -17.16
C VAL A 43 -25.86 -25.58 -18.43
N PRO A 44 -24.75 -24.82 -18.65
CA PRO A 44 -24.10 -24.67 -19.96
C PRO A 44 -23.43 -25.91 -20.59
N TRP A 45 -23.51 -27.08 -19.97
CA TRP A 45 -22.70 -28.25 -20.32
C TRP A 45 -23.47 -29.31 -21.14
N SER A 46 -24.66 -28.99 -21.65
CA SER A 46 -25.51 -29.88 -22.45
C SER A 46 -25.55 -29.54 -23.95
N ARG A 47 -24.43 -29.06 -24.54
CA ARG A 47 -24.32 -28.93 -26.00
C ARG A 47 -23.53 -30.12 -26.59
N PRO A 48 -24.11 -30.85 -27.56
CA PRO A 48 -23.46 -32.02 -28.16
C PRO A 48 -22.21 -31.65 -29.00
N PRO A 49 -21.25 -32.59 -29.17
CA PRO A 49 -19.95 -32.32 -29.80
C PRO A 49 -20.00 -32.01 -31.31
N SER A 50 -21.15 -32.13 -31.97
CA SER A 50 -21.28 -32.07 -33.43
C SER A 50 -21.27 -30.66 -34.03
N MET A 51 -21.11 -29.61 -33.22
CA MET A 51 -21.00 -28.21 -33.69
C MET A 51 -19.59 -27.61 -33.60
N TYR A 52 -18.55 -28.41 -33.36
CA TYR A 52 -17.18 -27.99 -33.63
C TYR A 52 -16.89 -28.10 -35.13
N ARG A 53 -17.48 -27.18 -35.90
CA ARG A 53 -17.18 -27.02 -37.32
C ARG A 53 -15.72 -26.53 -37.43
N ARG A 54 -14.83 -27.46 -37.77
CA ARG A 54 -13.45 -27.20 -38.19
C ARG A 54 -13.43 -26.08 -39.21
N ARG A 55 -12.90 -24.91 -38.85
CA ARG A 55 -12.38 -23.96 -39.84
C ARG A 55 -10.91 -24.28 -40.09
N ASN A 56 -10.64 -24.56 -41.35
CA ASN A 56 -9.40 -24.97 -41.97
C ASN A 56 -8.28 -23.91 -41.77
N PRO A 57 -7.00 -24.30 -41.63
CA PRO A 57 -5.89 -23.39 -41.36
C PRO A 57 -5.27 -22.93 -42.67
N ARG A 58 -5.57 -21.72 -43.14
CA ARG A 58 -4.79 -21.03 -44.18
C ARG A 58 -4.88 -19.51 -44.00
N SER A 59 -4.18 -18.98 -43.01
CA SER A 59 -3.65 -17.62 -43.11
C SER A 59 -2.14 -17.74 -43.21
N ALA A 60 -1.65 -17.51 -44.43
CA ALA A 60 -0.24 -17.43 -44.75
C ALA A 60 0.41 -16.36 -43.87
N TRP A 61 1.34 -16.77 -43.02
CA TRP A 61 2.25 -15.84 -42.38
C TRP A 61 3.29 -15.40 -43.42
N PRO A 62 3.44 -14.10 -43.71
CA PRO A 62 4.54 -13.65 -44.53
C PRO A 62 5.85 -13.93 -43.79
N ARG A 63 6.76 -14.66 -44.45
CA ARG A 63 8.16 -14.83 -44.03
C ARG A 63 8.89 -13.50 -44.24
N GLY A 64 8.69 -12.58 -43.30
CA GLY A 64 9.55 -11.43 -43.12
C GLY A 64 10.77 -11.86 -42.31
N THR A 65 11.93 -11.99 -42.96
CA THR A 65 13.21 -12.03 -42.26
C THR A 65 13.54 -10.61 -41.81
N GLU A 66 12.88 -10.14 -40.76
CA GLU A 66 13.35 -8.97 -40.04
C GLU A 66 14.59 -9.39 -39.27
N THR A 67 15.75 -9.06 -39.84
CA THR A 67 17.02 -8.98 -39.13
C THR A 67 16.81 -8.14 -37.88
N LEU A 68 16.65 -8.81 -36.73
CA LEU A 68 16.67 -8.21 -35.41
C LEU A 68 18.04 -7.54 -35.26
N LYS A 69 18.09 -6.22 -35.44
CA LYS A 69 19.23 -5.41 -35.02
C LYS A 69 19.53 -5.77 -33.57
N PRO A 70 20.79 -6.05 -33.20
CA PRO A 70 21.12 -6.32 -31.82
C PRO A 70 20.67 -5.11 -31.00
N ARG A 71 19.71 -5.32 -30.10
CA ARG A 71 19.40 -4.34 -29.07
C ARG A 71 20.71 -4.10 -28.34
N ARG A 72 21.19 -2.85 -28.41
CA ARG A 72 22.36 -2.38 -27.63
C ARG A 72 22.27 -3.00 -26.25
N ALA A 73 23.35 -3.63 -25.82
CA ALA A 73 23.50 -4.14 -24.48
C ALA A 73 23.13 -3.04 -23.49
N LEU A 74 22.01 -3.22 -22.79
CA LEU A 74 21.67 -2.41 -21.64
C LEU A 74 22.70 -2.78 -20.56
N GLY A 75 23.43 -1.76 -20.09
CA GLY A 75 24.39 -1.89 -19.00
C GLY A 75 23.73 -2.42 -17.72
N PRO A 76 24.55 -2.78 -16.73
CA PRO A 76 24.07 -3.45 -15.52
C PRO A 76 23.23 -2.50 -14.65
N THR A 77 22.00 -2.95 -14.32
CA THR A 77 21.25 -2.65 -13.09
C THR A 77 21.28 -1.22 -12.52
N GLU A 78 20.94 -0.22 -13.31
CA GLU A 78 20.39 1.02 -12.74
C GLU A 78 18.87 0.84 -12.63
N ALA A 79 18.38 0.71 -11.40
CA ALA A 79 16.96 0.79 -11.12
C ALA A 79 16.41 2.04 -11.81
N LEU A 80 15.39 1.89 -12.67
CA LEU A 80 14.76 3.00 -13.36
C LEU A 80 14.31 4.03 -12.32
N VAL A 81 15.08 5.11 -12.15
CA VAL A 81 14.75 6.17 -11.19
C VAL A 81 13.55 6.92 -11.77
N VAL A 82 12.37 6.60 -11.27
CA VAL A 82 11.12 7.26 -11.71
C VAL A 82 11.09 8.64 -11.05
N VAL A 83 11.38 9.68 -11.84
CA VAL A 83 11.27 11.07 -11.42
C VAL A 83 9.79 11.47 -11.49
N GLN A 84 9.21 11.79 -10.33
CA GLN A 84 7.81 12.17 -10.20
C GLN A 84 7.68 13.67 -9.92
N ILE A 85 6.71 14.34 -10.56
CA ILE A 85 6.42 15.76 -10.31
C ILE A 85 5.30 15.86 -9.28
N THR A 86 5.50 16.65 -8.23
CA THR A 86 4.52 16.88 -7.16
C THR A 86 4.61 18.32 -6.61
N LEU A 87 3.81 18.64 -5.59
CA LEU A 87 3.87 19.89 -4.85
C LEU A 87 4.23 19.63 -3.38
N VAL A 88 5.06 20.49 -2.81
CA VAL A 88 5.41 20.51 -1.38
C VAL A 88 5.29 21.92 -0.83
N GLY A 89 5.18 22.08 0.49
CA GLY A 89 5.13 23.42 1.11
C GLY A 89 6.36 24.24 0.76
N GLU A 90 6.20 25.55 0.57
CA GLU A 90 7.29 26.41 0.11
C GLU A 90 8.53 26.36 1.01
N ARG A 91 8.34 26.30 2.35
CA ARG A 91 9.47 26.16 3.30
C ARG A 91 10.21 24.81 3.22
N GLN A 92 9.55 23.78 2.71
CA GLN A 92 10.12 22.44 2.54
C GLN A 92 10.70 22.23 1.13
N ALA A 93 10.47 23.16 0.20
CA ALA A 93 10.85 23.04 -1.21
C ALA A 93 12.33 23.37 -1.44
N HIS A 94 13.24 22.61 -0.82
CA HIS A 94 14.67 22.68 -1.06
C HIS A 94 15.21 21.34 -1.55
N VAL A 95 16.21 21.39 -2.45
CA VAL A 95 16.84 20.18 -3.00
C VAL A 95 17.50 19.39 -1.86
N GLY A 96 17.33 18.07 -1.91
CA GLY A 96 17.82 17.15 -0.88
C GLY A 96 16.86 16.94 0.30
N HIS A 97 15.78 17.72 0.41
CA HIS A 97 14.78 17.49 1.45
C HIS A 97 14.12 16.12 1.29
N GLU A 98 13.98 15.37 2.39
CA GLU A 98 13.27 14.10 2.43
C GLU A 98 11.97 14.23 3.21
N PHE A 99 10.89 13.65 2.69
CA PHE A 99 9.59 13.65 3.35
C PHE A 99 8.87 12.31 3.14
N VAL A 100 7.94 12.00 4.04
CA VAL A 100 7.03 10.84 3.91
C VAL A 100 5.66 11.34 3.50
N TYR A 101 5.11 10.76 2.44
CA TYR A 101 3.76 11.10 2.02
C TYR A 101 2.71 10.47 2.94
N ARG A 102 1.88 11.31 3.57
CA ARG A 102 0.86 10.90 4.54
C ARG A 102 -0.56 10.88 3.97
N GLY A 103 -0.74 11.20 2.69
CA GLY A 103 -2.05 11.16 2.05
C GLY A 103 -2.85 12.46 2.09
N PRO A 104 -4.06 12.44 1.51
CA PRO A 104 -4.94 13.60 1.45
C PRO A 104 -5.41 14.07 2.83
N GLN A 105 -5.43 15.39 3.01
CA GLN A 105 -6.06 16.05 4.16
C GLN A 105 -7.43 16.65 3.79
N PRO A 106 -8.31 16.95 4.78
CA PRO A 106 -9.62 17.56 4.53
C PRO A 106 -9.55 18.85 3.70
N GLU A 107 -8.53 19.67 3.92
CA GLU A 107 -8.24 20.94 3.23
C GLU A 107 -7.90 20.73 1.75
N CYS A 108 -7.50 19.52 1.35
CA CYS A 108 -7.22 19.19 -0.04
C CYS A 108 -8.49 18.98 -0.87
N LYS A 109 -9.69 18.88 -0.26
CA LYS A 109 -10.95 18.66 -0.99
C LYS A 109 -11.26 19.78 -2.01
N PRO A 110 -11.21 21.07 -1.65
CA PRO A 110 -11.44 22.17 -2.59
C PRO A 110 -10.22 22.54 -3.47
N CYS A 111 -9.09 21.82 -3.38
CA CYS A 111 -7.85 22.23 -4.05
C CYS A 111 -7.87 21.95 -5.56
N LYS A 112 -7.55 22.97 -6.37
CA LYS A 112 -7.51 22.88 -7.84
C LYS A 112 -6.38 21.98 -8.38
N VAL A 113 -5.26 21.91 -7.68
CA VAL A 113 -4.05 21.15 -8.07
C VAL A 113 -3.90 19.83 -7.32
N ARG A 114 -5.01 19.31 -6.76
CA ARG A 114 -5.04 18.10 -5.95
C ARG A 114 -4.47 16.87 -6.68
N SER A 115 -4.78 16.69 -7.96
CA SER A 115 -4.31 15.53 -8.74
C SER A 115 -2.79 15.46 -8.83
N ALA A 116 -2.11 16.60 -9.01
CA ALA A 116 -0.66 16.69 -9.05
C ALA A 116 -0.02 16.58 -7.66
N CYS A 117 -0.73 16.98 -6.60
CA CYS A 117 -0.24 16.96 -5.22
C CYS A 117 -0.39 15.59 -4.53
N LEU A 118 -1.36 14.77 -4.97
CA LEU A 118 -1.72 13.50 -4.32
C LEU A 118 -1.38 12.26 -5.16
N ASN A 119 -0.34 12.34 -5.97
CA ASN A 119 0.07 11.27 -6.88
C ASN A 119 1.13 10.32 -6.30
N GLN A 120 1.58 10.56 -5.07
CA GLN A 120 2.55 9.73 -4.35
C GLN A 120 1.89 8.55 -3.64
N ASP A 121 2.66 7.52 -3.36
CA ASP A 121 2.22 6.36 -2.60
C ASP A 121 2.23 6.64 -1.10
N LEU A 122 1.15 6.25 -0.43
CA LEU A 122 0.98 6.42 1.01
C LEU A 122 2.09 5.72 1.79
N GLY A 123 2.67 6.42 2.75
CA GLY A 123 3.70 5.88 3.63
C GLY A 123 5.07 5.73 2.99
N ARG A 124 5.25 6.06 1.69
CA ARG A 124 6.58 6.08 1.05
C ARG A 124 7.33 7.37 1.34
N ARG A 125 8.65 7.25 1.38
CA ARG A 125 9.59 8.36 1.53
C ARG A 125 10.11 8.81 0.17
N TYR A 126 10.21 10.11 0.00
CA TYR A 126 10.63 10.77 -1.23
C TYR A 126 11.71 11.80 -0.92
N ARG A 127 12.62 12.00 -1.87
CA ARG A 127 13.63 13.05 -1.84
C ARG A 127 13.38 14.05 -2.96
N ILE A 128 13.50 15.34 -2.66
CA ILE A 128 13.43 16.41 -3.66
C ILE A 128 14.75 16.47 -4.46
N THR A 129 14.67 16.22 -5.76
CA THR A 129 15.82 16.31 -6.67
C THR A 129 15.92 17.67 -7.35
N ARG A 130 14.77 18.30 -7.63
CA ARG A 130 14.71 19.63 -8.27
C ARG A 130 13.49 20.41 -7.82
N VAL A 131 13.66 21.71 -7.69
CA VAL A 131 12.60 22.67 -7.36
C VAL A 131 12.30 23.51 -8.59
N ARG A 132 11.02 23.63 -8.97
CA ARG A 132 10.59 24.46 -10.10
C ARG A 132 10.13 25.82 -9.62
N ASP A 133 10.21 26.82 -10.49
CA ASP A 133 9.76 28.18 -10.20
C ASP A 133 8.26 28.38 -10.47
N VAL A 134 7.45 27.44 -9.99
CA VAL A 134 6.00 27.48 -10.09
C VAL A 134 5.43 27.20 -8.71
N SER A 135 4.54 28.06 -8.24
CA SER A 135 3.87 27.91 -6.95
C SER A 135 2.37 28.11 -7.06
N HIS A 136 1.64 27.44 -6.17
CA HIS A 136 0.19 27.44 -6.09
C HIS A 136 -0.27 27.71 -4.65
N PRO A 137 -1.43 28.35 -4.47
CA PRO A 137 -1.99 28.54 -3.13
C PRO A 137 -2.33 27.18 -2.48
N CYS A 138 -1.97 27.02 -1.21
CA CYS A 138 -2.20 25.81 -0.44
C CYS A 138 -2.77 26.16 0.94
N LEU A 139 -3.95 25.61 1.26
CA LEU A 139 -4.60 25.82 2.55
C LEU A 139 -3.95 25.04 3.70
N LEU A 140 -3.18 23.99 3.37
CA LEU A 140 -2.52 23.13 4.36
C LEU A 140 -1.15 23.67 4.78
N ASN A 141 -0.38 24.19 3.83
CA ASN A 141 1.01 24.57 4.04
C ASN A 141 1.18 26.08 3.91
N GLU A 142 1.08 26.79 5.04
CA GLU A 142 1.48 28.21 5.21
C GLU A 142 1.25 29.07 3.95
N GLU A 143 0.05 28.93 3.39
CA GLU A 143 -0.49 29.63 2.22
C GLU A 143 0.03 29.22 0.83
N ARG A 144 1.24 28.65 0.67
CA ARG A 144 1.82 28.32 -0.64
C ARG A 144 2.53 26.96 -0.72
N ALA A 145 2.33 26.28 -1.85
CA ALA A 145 3.07 25.08 -2.25
C ALA A 145 3.82 25.30 -3.56
N ARG A 146 5.02 24.73 -3.67
CA ARG A 146 5.91 24.83 -4.84
C ARG A 146 5.99 23.50 -5.57
N VAL A 147 6.06 23.56 -6.90
CA VAL A 147 6.21 22.38 -7.74
C VAL A 147 7.64 21.85 -7.66
N VAL A 148 7.78 20.55 -7.41
CA VAL A 148 9.08 19.87 -7.23
C VAL A 148 9.11 18.55 -7.99
N GLU A 149 10.31 18.14 -8.38
CA GLU A 149 10.60 16.78 -8.84
C GLU A 149 11.15 15.98 -7.67
N VAL A 150 10.65 14.77 -7.51
CA VAL A 150 10.98 13.87 -6.41
C VAL A 150 11.32 12.48 -6.91
N GLU A 151 12.19 11.81 -6.18
CA GLU A 151 12.50 10.39 -6.35
C GLU A 151 12.06 9.61 -5.10
N PRO A 152 11.49 8.40 -5.26
CA PRO A 152 11.17 7.55 -4.13
C PRO A 152 12.47 6.95 -3.54
N ILE A 153 12.67 7.11 -2.22
CA ILE A 153 13.83 6.58 -1.51
C ILE A 153 13.43 5.70 -0.33
N ALA A 154 13.54 4.40 -0.54
CA ALA A 154 13.28 3.45 0.54
C ALA A 154 14.35 3.59 1.64
N PRO A 155 13.95 3.52 2.92
CA PRO A 155 14.90 3.46 4.03
C PRO A 155 15.53 2.08 4.16
N ASP A 156 16.72 2.06 4.76
CA ASP A 156 17.31 0.82 5.25
C ASP A 156 16.43 0.24 6.35
N CYS A 157 16.28 -1.07 6.36
CA CYS A 157 15.46 -1.76 7.34
C CYS A 157 16.12 -3.05 7.81
N SER A 158 15.68 -3.55 8.96
CA SER A 158 16.02 -4.90 9.40
C SER A 158 15.00 -5.90 8.87
N LEU A 159 15.49 -7.01 8.33
CA LEU A 159 14.68 -8.13 7.87
C LEU A 159 14.99 -9.37 8.73
N SER A 160 14.07 -10.33 8.74
CA SER A 160 14.40 -11.64 9.32
C SER A 160 15.53 -12.28 8.50
N ALA A 161 16.44 -13.01 9.16
CA ALA A 161 17.56 -13.66 8.47
C ALA A 161 17.12 -14.59 7.32
N ARG A 162 15.90 -15.15 7.41
CA ARG A 162 15.30 -15.99 6.35
C ARG A 162 14.81 -15.20 5.13
N ALA A 163 14.42 -13.93 5.34
CA ALA A 163 13.88 -13.04 4.32
C ALA A 163 14.95 -12.15 3.68
N GLY A 164 16.06 -11.90 4.40
CA GLY A 164 17.20 -11.10 3.91
C GLY A 164 18.05 -11.85 2.89
N ILE A 165 17.49 -12.13 1.71
CA ILE A 165 18.20 -12.70 0.58
C ILE A 165 18.39 -11.60 -0.47
N GLU A 166 19.62 -11.39 -0.93
CA GLU A 166 19.92 -10.38 -1.95
C GLU A 166 19.12 -10.61 -3.23
N GLY A 167 18.56 -9.52 -3.78
CA GLY A 167 17.72 -9.55 -4.97
C GLY A 167 16.28 -10.03 -4.76
N ALA A 168 15.93 -10.56 -3.58
CA ALA A 168 14.59 -11.04 -3.29
C ALA A 168 13.56 -9.90 -3.26
N VAL A 169 12.35 -10.17 -3.76
CA VAL A 169 11.19 -9.28 -3.65
C VAL A 169 10.24 -9.89 -2.63
N LEU A 170 9.91 -9.12 -1.60
CA LEU A 170 9.07 -9.58 -0.49
C LEU A 170 8.12 -8.49 -0.01
N VAL A 171 7.13 -8.90 0.76
CA VAL A 171 6.21 -7.99 1.43
C VAL A 171 6.80 -7.66 2.80
N TYR A 172 7.00 -6.38 3.09
CA TYR A 172 7.57 -5.96 4.35
C TYR A 172 6.66 -6.31 5.53
N GLU A 173 7.23 -7.03 6.48
CA GLU A 173 6.59 -7.39 7.75
C GLU A 173 7.24 -6.58 8.87
N LYS A 174 6.40 -5.98 9.72
CA LYS A 174 6.88 -5.20 10.85
C LYS A 174 7.32 -6.10 11.99
N ILE A 175 8.49 -5.82 12.55
CA ILE A 175 8.99 -6.46 13.75
C ILE A 175 8.23 -5.90 14.96
N VAL A 176 7.66 -6.79 15.77
CA VAL A 176 6.95 -6.42 17.01
C VAL A 176 7.99 -6.21 18.12
N CYS A 177 8.38 -4.96 18.33
CA CYS A 177 9.29 -4.56 19.39
C CYS A 177 8.89 -3.20 19.97
N SER A 178 8.80 -3.09 21.29
CA SER A 178 8.43 -1.84 21.99
C SER A 178 9.64 -1.15 22.65
N ASN A 179 10.85 -1.70 22.49
CA ASN A 179 12.05 -1.14 23.11
C ASN A 179 12.63 0.00 22.28
N GLY A 180 12.12 1.22 22.51
CA GLY A 180 12.59 2.44 21.83
C GLY A 180 14.04 2.83 22.12
N ALA A 181 14.64 2.31 23.20
CA ALA A 181 16.04 2.57 23.55
C ALA A 181 17.04 1.64 22.81
N CYS A 182 16.55 0.66 22.05
CA CYS A 182 17.40 -0.24 21.28
C CYS A 182 18.14 0.53 20.17
N PRO A 183 19.46 0.33 19.99
CA PRO A 183 20.21 1.00 18.92
C PRO A 183 19.69 0.64 17.51
N ASN A 184 19.13 -0.57 17.36
CA ASN A 184 18.57 -1.06 16.10
C ASN A 184 17.12 -0.63 15.88
N PHE A 185 16.51 0.13 16.80
CA PHE A 185 15.07 0.45 16.75
C PHE A 185 14.65 1.14 15.45
N ARG A 186 15.48 2.04 14.92
CA ARG A 186 15.21 2.75 13.64
C ARG A 186 15.24 1.84 12.42
N LEU A 187 16.02 0.76 12.45
CA LEU A 187 16.05 -0.26 11.39
C LEU A 187 14.85 -1.19 11.50
N CYS A 188 14.43 -1.54 12.73
CA CYS A 188 13.23 -2.35 12.98
C CYS A 188 11.92 -1.59 12.72
N HIS A 189 11.94 -0.27 12.88
CA HIS A 189 10.83 0.64 12.64
C HIS A 189 11.20 1.70 11.60
N PRO A 190 11.46 1.27 10.35
CA PRO A 190 11.90 2.17 9.29
C PRO A 190 10.77 3.14 8.93
N VAL A 191 11.08 4.43 8.91
CA VAL A 191 10.15 5.46 8.49
C VAL A 191 10.13 5.51 6.97
N GLY A 192 8.99 5.19 6.37
CA GLY A 192 8.84 5.14 4.91
C GLY A 192 8.50 3.77 4.35
N VAL A 193 8.36 2.73 5.18
CA VAL A 193 7.90 1.40 4.75
C VAL A 193 6.84 0.91 5.71
N GLU A 194 5.59 0.90 5.26
CA GLU A 194 4.47 0.38 6.04
C GLU A 194 4.36 -1.15 5.87
N PRO A 195 3.81 -1.86 6.87
CA PRO A 195 3.52 -3.29 6.74
C PRO A 195 2.66 -3.55 5.50
N GLY A 196 3.01 -4.56 4.71
CA GLY A 196 2.32 -4.86 3.45
C GLY A 196 2.94 -4.20 2.20
N THR A 197 3.92 -3.30 2.37
CA THR A 197 4.63 -2.69 1.24
C THR A 197 5.54 -3.71 0.57
N ARG A 198 5.47 -3.82 -0.78
CA ARG A 198 6.43 -4.62 -1.54
C ARG A 198 7.79 -3.92 -1.59
N ILE A 199 8.82 -4.64 -1.21
CA ILE A 199 10.21 -4.18 -1.21
C ILE A 199 11.10 -5.18 -1.92
N ARG A 200 12.19 -4.69 -2.50
CA ARG A 200 13.25 -5.50 -3.07
C ARG A 200 14.52 -5.32 -2.25
N VAL A 201 15.14 -6.42 -1.86
CA VAL A 201 16.43 -6.42 -1.16
C VAL A 201 17.54 -6.16 -2.19
N LEU A 202 18.31 -5.10 -1.98
CA LEU A 202 19.45 -4.76 -2.84
C LEU A 202 20.74 -5.36 -2.29
N GLU A 203 20.98 -5.19 -1.00
CA GLU A 203 22.20 -5.59 -0.31
C GLU A 203 21.84 -6.04 1.11
N VAL A 204 22.43 -7.14 1.56
CA VAL A 204 22.27 -7.62 2.94
C VAL A 204 23.51 -7.23 3.73
N GLY A 205 23.29 -6.52 4.82
CA GLY A 205 24.33 -6.08 5.73
C GLY A 205 24.59 -7.08 6.87
N ARG A 206 25.10 -6.55 7.98
CA ARG A 206 25.43 -7.34 9.17
C ARG A 206 24.20 -7.90 9.87
N GLU A 207 24.42 -8.98 10.61
CA GLU A 207 23.50 -9.50 11.61
C GLU A 207 23.35 -8.48 12.77
N LEU A 208 22.13 -8.38 13.29
CA LEU A 208 21.76 -7.43 14.33
C LEU A 208 21.48 -8.19 15.62
N ASP A 209 22.16 -7.81 16.70
CA ASP A 209 21.87 -8.33 18.02
C ASP A 209 20.53 -7.77 18.53
N CYS A 210 19.60 -8.68 18.86
CA CYS A 210 18.26 -8.35 19.30
C CYS A 210 18.05 -8.87 20.72
N PRO A 211 17.72 -8.01 21.71
CA PRO A 211 17.49 -8.45 23.09
C PRO A 211 16.25 -9.35 23.24
N LEU A 212 15.40 -9.44 22.21
CA LEU A 212 14.23 -10.32 22.17
C LEU A 212 14.53 -11.68 21.51
N GLY A 213 15.78 -11.92 21.05
CA GLY A 213 16.19 -13.18 20.44
C GLY A 213 15.77 -13.37 18.97
N TYR A 214 15.32 -12.32 18.29
CA TYR A 214 15.02 -12.39 16.86
C TYR A 214 16.30 -12.41 16.03
N SER A 215 16.41 -13.37 15.10
CA SER A 215 17.48 -13.40 14.08
C SER A 215 17.20 -12.38 12.98
N LEU A 216 17.88 -11.24 13.05
CA LEU A 216 17.67 -10.09 12.18
C LEU A 216 18.94 -9.72 11.42
N VAL A 217 18.79 -9.28 10.18
CA VAL A 217 19.87 -8.73 9.36
C VAL A 217 19.49 -7.33 8.90
N SER A 218 20.48 -6.44 8.85
CA SER A 218 20.30 -5.13 8.19
C SER A 218 20.25 -5.33 6.68
N ALA A 219 19.43 -4.54 5.97
CA ALA A 219 19.34 -4.62 4.52
C ALA A 219 19.09 -3.24 3.90
N LYS A 220 19.73 -2.98 2.77
CA LYS A 220 19.36 -1.89 1.87
C LYS A 220 18.26 -2.39 0.94
N VAL A 221 17.20 -1.63 0.83
CA VAL A 221 16.02 -2.04 0.05
C VAL A 221 15.62 -0.94 -0.92
N SER A 222 14.92 -1.32 -1.98
CA SER A 222 14.17 -0.40 -2.84
C SER A 222 12.69 -0.71 -2.77
N TYR A 223 11.84 0.27 -3.10
CA TYR A 223 10.42 -0.02 -3.31
C TYR A 223 10.25 -0.97 -4.50
N GLY A 224 9.47 -2.03 -4.30
CA GLY A 224 9.08 -2.95 -5.36
C GLY A 224 7.85 -2.43 -6.11
N ASN A 225 7.81 -2.70 -7.41
CA ASN A 225 6.59 -2.62 -8.23
C ASN A 225 5.91 -3.99 -8.25
#